data_AF-A0A920M9J3-F1
#
_entry.id   AF-A0A920M9J3-F1
#
_cell.length_a   1.000
_cell.length_b   1.000
_cell.length_c   1.000
_cell.angle_alpha   90.00
_cell.angle_beta   90.00
_cell.angle_gamma   90.00
#
_symmetry.space_group_name_H-M   'P 1'
#
loop_
_entity.id
_entity.type
_entity.pdbx_description
1 polymer ?
#
loop_
_entity_poly.entity_id
_entity_poly.type
_entity_poly.pdbx_seq_one_letter_code
_entity_poly.pdbx_strand_id
1 'polypeptide(L)'
;MKSAAEDAALLEAMSEVEQDEQDQESLTDLELSDEQVNALTKSGIKNKDDLAELATDELMEIIDISEDSASEMIMKAREHWFK
;
A
#
# COMPACT_ATOMS: atom_id res chain seq x y z
N MET A 1 17.90 -26.97 30.57
CA MET A 1 18.19 -25.86 29.63
C MET A 1 17.31 -26.04 28.38
N LYS A 2 16.02 -25.70 28.45
CA LYS A 2 15.08 -25.75 27.32
C LYS A 2 14.57 -24.36 26.90
N SER A 3 15.16 -23.28 27.42
CA SER A 3 14.62 -21.93 27.23
C SER A 3 14.99 -21.30 25.88
N ALA A 4 16.12 -21.67 25.27
CA ALA A 4 16.62 -20.96 24.09
C ALA A 4 15.89 -21.31 22.78
N ALA A 5 15.33 -22.53 22.69
CA ALA A 5 14.64 -22.99 21.48
C ALA A 5 13.17 -22.52 21.42
N GLU A 6 12.52 -22.36 22.58
CA GLU A 6 11.15 -21.84 22.66
C GLU A 6 11.11 -20.31 22.49
N ASP A 7 12.10 -19.59 23.04
CA ASP A 7 12.21 -18.12 22.85
C ASP A 7 12.54 -17.75 21.39
N ALA A 8 13.32 -18.57 20.68
CA ALA A 8 13.67 -18.32 19.27
C ALA A 8 12.46 -18.48 18.32
N ALA A 9 11.62 -19.49 18.56
CA ALA A 9 10.43 -19.72 17.75
C ALA A 9 9.38 -18.61 17.92
N LEU A 10 9.32 -17.99 19.11
CA LEU A 10 8.41 -16.87 19.37
C LEU A 10 8.87 -15.59 18.65
N LEU A 11 10.19 -15.37 18.55
CA LEU A 11 10.75 -14.22 17.85
C LEU A 11 10.51 -14.29 16.33
N GLU A 12 10.62 -15.50 15.76
CA GLU A 12 10.39 -15.74 14.32
C GLU A 12 8.91 -15.56 13.96
N ALA A 13 7.98 -16.02 14.81
CA ALA A 13 6.55 -15.80 14.62
C ALA A 13 6.12 -14.32 14.79
N MET A 14 6.92 -13.48 15.46
CA MET A 14 6.68 -12.03 15.51
C MET A 14 7.24 -11.30 14.29
N SER A 15 8.39 -11.75 13.76
CA SER A 15 8.99 -11.16 12.55
C SER A 15 8.14 -11.34 11.30
N GLU A 16 7.36 -12.42 11.21
CA GLU A 16 6.46 -12.68 10.07
C GLU A 16 5.14 -11.87 10.17
N VAL A 17 4.76 -11.44 11.38
CA VAL A 17 3.60 -10.54 11.61
C VAL A 17 3.98 -9.08 11.41
N GLU A 18 5.24 -8.69 11.68
CA GLU A 18 5.70 -7.30 11.47
C GLU A 18 5.92 -6.94 9.99
N GLN A 19 6.07 -7.92 9.08
CA GLN A 19 6.14 -7.62 7.64
C GLN A 19 4.79 -7.14 7.07
N ASP A 20 3.68 -7.75 7.48
CA ASP A 20 2.34 -7.34 7.05
C ASP A 20 1.94 -5.94 7.57
N GLU A 21 2.53 -5.45 8.67
CA GLU A 21 2.25 -4.11 9.20
C GLU A 21 3.10 -3.00 8.56
N GLN A 22 4.24 -3.33 7.93
CA GLN A 22 5.09 -2.35 7.25
C GLN A 22 4.63 -1.98 5.84
N ASP A 23 3.78 -2.80 5.22
CA ASP A 23 3.18 -2.52 3.91
C ASP A 23 1.94 -1.61 3.99
N GLN A 24 1.63 -1.06 5.17
CA GLN A 24 0.82 0.17 5.26
C GLN A 24 1.62 1.40 4.81
N GLU A 25 2.34 1.30 3.69
CA GLU A 25 2.96 2.45 3.06
C GLU A 25 1.85 3.43 2.68
N SER A 26 1.70 4.43 3.55
CA SER A 26 0.71 5.47 3.47
C SER A 26 0.75 6.14 2.08
N LEU A 27 -0.44 6.43 1.54
CA LEU A 27 -0.65 7.16 0.28
C LEU A 27 0.09 8.52 0.21
N THR A 28 0.67 8.97 1.34
CA THR A 28 1.49 10.18 1.47
C THR A 28 2.72 10.23 0.58
N ASP A 29 3.26 9.09 0.11
CA ASP A 29 4.43 9.07 -0.78
C ASP A 29 4.09 9.39 -2.26
N LEU A 30 2.80 9.42 -2.61
CA LEU A 30 2.34 9.53 -4.00
C LEU A 30 2.06 10.98 -4.45
N GLU A 31 2.55 11.98 -3.71
CA GLU A 31 2.29 13.42 -3.97
C GLU A 31 0.80 13.74 -4.18
N LEU A 32 -0.08 12.97 -3.54
CA LEU A 32 -1.53 13.13 -3.61
C LEU A 32 -1.98 14.35 -2.79
N SER A 33 -2.95 15.11 -3.33
CA SER A 33 -3.63 16.16 -2.57
C SER A 33 -4.62 15.56 -1.55
N ASP A 34 -4.92 16.30 -0.49
CA ASP A 34 -5.90 15.86 0.53
C ASP A 34 -7.27 15.50 -0.08
N GLU A 35 -7.67 16.20 -1.15
CA GLU A 35 -8.93 15.95 -1.87
C GLU A 35 -8.88 14.59 -2.59
N GLN A 36 -7.76 14.28 -3.24
CA GLN A 36 -7.56 13.01 -3.93
C GLN A 36 -7.50 11.84 -2.95
N VAL A 37 -6.76 11.98 -1.85
CA VAL A 37 -6.70 10.96 -0.78
C VAL A 37 -8.10 10.67 -0.23
N ASN A 38 -8.90 11.72 -0.01
CA ASN A 38 -10.25 11.56 0.52
C ASN A 38 -11.20 10.89 -0.49
N ALA A 39 -11.07 11.20 -1.79
CA ALA A 39 -11.81 10.52 -2.84
C ALA A 39 -11.45 9.02 -2.93
N LEU A 40 -10.16 8.69 -2.90
CA LEU A 40 -9.66 7.31 -2.89
C LEU A 40 -10.14 6.54 -1.65
N THR A 41 -10.05 7.16 -0.48
CA THR A 41 -10.52 6.58 0.78
C THR A 41 -12.03 6.27 0.74
N LYS A 42 -12.83 7.14 0.11
CA LYS A 42 -14.28 6.91 -0.08
C LYS A 42 -14.57 5.74 -1.01
N SER A 43 -13.71 5.52 -2.00
CA SER A 43 -13.78 4.37 -2.91
C SER A 43 -13.23 3.08 -2.30
N GLY A 44 -12.72 3.14 -1.05
CA GLY A 44 -12.20 1.99 -0.31
C GLY A 44 -10.69 1.83 -0.35
N ILE A 45 -9.97 2.73 -1.02
CA ILE A 45 -8.53 2.69 -1.23
C ILE A 45 -7.83 3.45 -0.11
N LYS A 46 -7.06 2.74 0.72
CA LYS A 46 -6.46 3.29 1.94
C LYS A 46 -4.95 3.26 1.96
N ASN A 47 -4.33 2.39 1.16
CA ASN A 47 -2.89 2.19 1.10
C ASN A 47 -2.41 2.05 -0.37
N LYS A 48 -1.09 1.96 -0.56
CA LYS A 48 -0.51 1.74 -1.89
C LYS A 48 -0.94 0.41 -2.51
N ASP A 49 -1.20 -0.64 -1.72
CA ASP A 49 -1.63 -1.94 -2.23
C ASP A 49 -3.02 -1.86 -2.89
N ASP A 50 -3.99 -1.26 -2.20
CA ASP A 50 -5.34 -1.01 -2.72
C ASP A 50 -5.27 -0.19 -4.01
N LEU A 51 -4.31 0.74 -4.10
CA LEU A 51 -4.10 1.56 -5.30
C LEU A 51 -3.39 0.79 -6.41
N ALA A 52 -2.46 -0.10 -6.07
CA ALA A 52 -1.73 -0.96 -7.02
C ALA A 52 -2.65 -1.99 -7.68
N GLU A 53 -3.68 -2.45 -6.95
CA GLU A 53 -4.75 -3.31 -7.44
C GLU A 53 -5.75 -2.58 -8.36
N LEU A 54 -5.83 -1.26 -8.27
CA LEU A 54 -6.77 -0.44 -9.04
C LEU A 54 -6.41 -0.39 -10.54
N ALA A 55 -7.44 -0.30 -11.39
CA ALA A 55 -7.25 0.02 -12.80
C ALA A 55 -7.05 1.53 -13.05
N THR A 56 -6.33 1.89 -14.11
CA THR A 56 -6.12 3.29 -14.52
C THR A 56 -7.43 4.01 -14.78
N ASP A 57 -8.37 3.35 -15.45
CA ASP A 57 -9.70 3.90 -15.73
C ASP A 57 -10.49 4.19 -14.46
N GLU A 58 -10.44 3.29 -13.46
CA GLU A 58 -11.11 3.49 -12.17
C GLU A 58 -10.50 4.66 -11.39
N LEU A 59 -9.17 4.79 -11.41
CA LEU A 59 -8.49 5.92 -10.76
C LEU A 59 -8.92 7.26 -11.38
N MET A 60 -8.96 7.32 -12.71
CA MET A 60 -9.42 8.49 -13.44
C MET A 60 -10.85 8.86 -13.07
N GLU A 61 -11.75 7.87 -12.92
CA GLU A 61 -13.15 8.12 -12.52
C GLU A 61 -13.27 8.66 -11.08
N ILE A 62 -12.36 8.29 -10.17
CA ILE A 62 -12.42 8.69 -8.76
C ILE A 62 -11.89 10.09 -8.53
N ILE A 63 -10.74 10.44 -9.13
CA ILE A 63 -10.03 11.71 -8.88
C ILE A 63 -9.98 12.66 -10.08
N ASP A 64 -10.66 12.33 -11.20
CA ASP A 64 -10.77 13.15 -12.42
C ASP A 64 -9.41 13.68 -12.92
N ILE A 65 -8.48 12.74 -13.13
CA ILE A 65 -7.13 13.02 -13.64
C ILE A 65 -6.92 12.44 -15.04
N SER A 66 -5.83 12.83 -15.70
CA SER A 66 -5.45 12.24 -16.98
C SER A 66 -4.97 10.80 -16.83
N GLU A 67 -5.13 10.02 -17.90
CA GLU A 67 -4.66 8.63 -18.00
C GLU A 67 -3.17 8.49 -17.70
N ASP A 68 -2.35 9.39 -18.23
CA ASP A 68 -0.90 9.40 -17.97
C ASP A 68 -0.59 9.53 -16.48
N SER A 69 -1.25 10.46 -15.78
CA SER A 69 -1.04 10.69 -14.34
C SER A 69 -1.57 9.52 -13.50
N ALA A 70 -2.71 8.94 -13.89
CA ALA A 70 -3.26 7.77 -13.23
C ALA A 70 -2.33 6.55 -13.39
N SER A 71 -1.83 6.32 -14.60
CA SER A 71 -0.92 5.22 -14.90
C SER A 71 0.39 5.37 -14.13
N GLU A 72 0.98 6.56 -14.09
CA GLU A 72 2.22 6.80 -13.33
C GLU A 72 2.03 6.50 -11.84
N MET A 73 0.90 6.90 -11.28
CA MET A 73 0.59 6.69 -9.87
C MET A 73 0.38 5.22 -9.53
N ILE A 74 -0.35 4.48 -10.36
CA ILE A 74 -0.53 3.03 -10.21
C ILE A 74 0.79 2.29 -10.39
N MET A 75 1.63 2.71 -11.34
CA MET A 75 2.97 2.13 -11.51
C MET A 75 3.85 2.35 -10.28
N LYS A 76 3.88 3.57 -9.72
CA LYS A 76 4.60 3.86 -8.47
C LYS A 76 4.08 3.03 -7.30
N ALA A 77 2.77 2.85 -7.20
CA ALA A 77 2.17 1.98 -6.18
C ALA A 77 2.60 0.52 -6.37
N ARG A 78 2.61 0.01 -7.61
CA ARG A 78 3.05 -1.37 -7.95
C ARG A 78 4.55 -1.59 -7.78
N GLU A 79 5.38 -0.57 -7.97
CA GLU A 79 6.84 -0.68 -7.76
C GLU A 79 7.17 -1.12 -6.32
N HIS A 80 6.32 -0.78 -5.36
CA HIS A 80 6.44 -1.23 -3.97
C HIS A 80 6.45 -2.76 -3.85
N TRP A 81 5.61 -3.47 -4.61
CA TRP A 81 5.51 -4.94 -4.59
C TRP A 81 6.72 -5.68 -5.16
N PHE A 82 7.54 -4.99 -5.95
CA PHE A 82 8.67 -5.61 -6.65
C PHE A 82 10.02 -5.35 -5.97
N LYS A 83 10.05 -4.70 -4.80
CA LYS A 83 11.28 -4.20 -4.17
C LYS A 83 11.59 -4.81 -2.81
#